data_AF-A0A0F9ALL0-F1
#
_entry.id   AF-A0A0F9ALL0-F1
#
_cell.length_a   1.000
_cell.length_b   1.000
_cell.length_c   1.000
_cell.angle_alpha   90.00
_cell.angle_beta   90.00
_cell.angle_gamma   90.00
#
_symmetry.space_group_name_H-M   'P 1'
#
loop_
_entity.id
_entity.type
_entity.pdbx_description
1 polymer ?
#
loop_
_entity_poly.entity_id
_entity_poly.type
_entity_poly.pdbx_seq_one_letter_code
_entity_poly.pdbx_strand_id
1 'polypeptide(L)' 'MNKETWFLIGTVFGVVIGGVFGVVAAIDNFHDDLCQEQFHHAETPADSLNIIQDDEYCLRVLIK' A
#
# COMPACT_ATOMS: atom_id res chain seq x y z
N MET A 1 -21.57 16.96 27.66
CA MET A 1 -21.52 16.56 26.24
C MET A 1 -22.75 15.73 25.93
N ASN A 2 -23.55 16.13 24.93
CA ASN A 2 -24.79 15.45 24.57
C ASN A 2 -24.53 14.21 23.71
N LYS A 3 -25.49 13.27 23.66
CA LYS A 3 -25.40 12.03 22.87
C LYS A 3 -25.17 12.32 21.37
N GLU A 4 -25.73 13.40 20.87
CA GLU A 4 -25.57 13.86 19.48
C GLU A 4 -24.12 14.24 19.16
N THR A 5 -23.41 14.84 20.11
CA THR A 5 -22.01 15.22 19.95
C THR A 5 -21.10 13.99 19.81
N TRP A 6 -21.37 12.92 20.55
CA TRP A 6 -20.62 11.66 20.45
C TRP A 6 -20.82 10.96 19.10
N PHE A 7 -22.03 11.01 18.56
CA PHE A 7 -22.33 10.44 17.25
C PHE A 7 -21.54 11.13 16.14
N LEU A 8 -21.53 12.47 16.13
CA LEU A 8 -20.78 13.26 15.14
C LEU A 8 -19.27 13.00 15.20
N ILE A 9 -18.70 12.92 16.40
CA ILE A 9 -17.27 12.61 16.57
C ILE A 9 -16.97 11.21 16.02
N GLY A 10 -17.80 10.22 16.34
CA GLY A 10 -17.64 8.84 15.83
C GLY A 10 -17.69 8.77 14.30
N THR A 11 -18.62 9.48 13.67
CA THR A 11 -18.70 9.54 12.20
C THR A 11 -17.46 10.17 11.58
N VAL A 12 -17.00 11.31 12.11
CA VAL A 12 -15.81 12.00 11.59
C VAL A 12 -14.57 11.12 11.72
N PHE A 13 -14.37 10.49 12.88
CA PHE A 13 -13.25 9.56 13.08
C PHE A 13 -13.34 8.34 12.16
N GLY A 14 -14.55 7.77 11.98
CA GLY A 14 -14.76 6.64 11.08
C GLY A 14 -14.40 6.96 9.64
N VAL A 15 -14.77 8.15 9.15
CA VAL A 15 -14.44 8.59 7.78
C VAL A 15 -12.93 8.81 7.63
N VAL A 16 -12.27 9.43 8.61
CA VAL A 16 -10.82 9.68 8.56
C VAL A 16 -10.05 8.36 8.60
N ILE A 17 -10.40 7.45 9.51
CA ILE A 17 -9.74 6.14 9.62
C ILE A 17 -10.00 5.33 8.36
N GLY A 18 -11.26 5.23 7.91
CA GLY A 18 -11.61 4.51 6.69
C GLY A 18 -10.89 5.06 5.45
N GLY A 19 -10.76 6.39 5.35
CA GLY A 19 -10.01 7.05 4.28
C GLY A 19 -8.52 6.69 4.30
N VAL A 20 -7.86 6.76 5.46
CA VAL A 20 -6.44 6.39 5.58
C VAL A 20 -6.22 4.92 5.23
N PHE A 21 -7.04 4.00 5.77
CA PHE A 21 -6.94 2.58 5.44
C PHE A 21 -7.21 2.29 3.96
N GLY A 22 -8.18 2.98 3.35
CA GLY A 22 -8.47 2.86 1.92
C GLY A 22 -7.32 3.34 1.04
N VAL A 23 -6.67 4.45 1.41
CA VAL A 23 -5.49 4.98 0.68
C VAL A 23 -4.30 4.04 0.80
N VAL A 24 -4.00 3.54 2.01
CA VAL A 24 -2.91 2.57 2.21
C VAL A 24 -3.15 1.29 1.40
N ALA A 25 -4.36 0.72 1.46
CA ALA A 25 -4.70 -0.47 0.69
C ALA A 25 -4.62 -0.23 -0.83
N ALA A 26 -4.99 0.95 -1.33
CA ALA A 26 -4.84 1.28 -2.74
C ALA A 26 -3.36 1.37 -3.14
N ILE A 27 -2.53 2.05 -2.35
CA ILE A 27 -1.09 2.20 -2.61
C ILE A 27 -0.38 0.85 -2.62
N ASP A 28 -0.73 -0.06 -1.70
CA ASP A 28 -0.15 -1.41 -1.66
C ASP A 28 -0.44 -2.20 -2.94
N ASN A 29 -1.66 -2.12 -3.49
CA ASN A 29 -2.00 -2.81 -4.75
C ASN A 29 -1.27 -2.21 -5.97
N PHE A 30 -1.12 -0.88 -6.03
CA PHE A 30 -0.40 -0.24 -7.13
C PHE A 30 1.08 -0.63 -7.16
N HIS A 31 1.74 -0.68 -6.01
CA HIS A 31 3.15 -1.10 -5.96
C HIS A 31 3.31 -2.58 -6.32
N ASP A 32 2.38 -3.46 -5.92
CA ASP A 32 2.44 -4.88 -6.25
C ASP A 32 2.43 -5.11 -7.79
N ASP A 33 1.50 -4.45 -8.50
CA ASP A 33 1.42 -4.51 -9.97
C ASP A 33 2.67 -3.93 -10.65
N LEU A 34 3.18 -2.79 -10.16
CA LEU A 34 4.40 -2.15 -10.69
C LEU A 34 5.63 -3.04 -10.52
N CYS A 35 5.80 -3.62 -9.33
CA CYS A 35 6.89 -4.55 -9.03
C CYS A 35 6.82 -5.78 -9.95
N GLN A 36 5.63 -6.35 -10.12
CA GLN A 36 5.43 -7.51 -10.98
C GLN A 36 5.80 -7.21 -12.44
N GLU A 37 5.42 -6.03 -12.95
CA GLU A 37 5.78 -5.60 -14.30
C GLU A 37 7.29 -5.40 -14.47
N GLN A 38 7.97 -4.81 -13.46
CA GLN A 38 9.43 -4.63 -13.47
C GLN A 38 10.18 -5.97 -13.48
N PHE A 39 9.74 -6.96 -12.70
CA PHE A 39 10.30 -8.31 -12.73
C PHE A 39 10.03 -9.02 -14.06
N HIS A 40 8.90 -8.75 -14.70
CA HIS A 40 8.58 -9.33 -16.01
C HIS A 40 9.50 -8.87 -17.13
N HIS A 41 10.07 -7.67 -16.99
CA HIS A 41 11.03 -7.07 -17.92
C HIS A 41 12.49 -7.22 -17.48
N ALA A 42 12.73 -7.80 -16.29
CA ALA A 42 14.08 -8.10 -15.84
C ALA A 42 14.65 -9.27 -16.67
N GLU A 43 15.55 -8.95 -17.59
CA GLU A 43 16.20 -9.95 -18.45
C GLU A 43 17.30 -10.72 -17.72
N THR A 44 17.86 -10.14 -16.65
CA THR A 44 18.93 -10.75 -15.87
C THR A 44 18.60 -10.83 -14.37
N PRO A 45 19.17 -11.81 -13.65
CA PRO A 45 19.02 -11.89 -12.19
C PRO A 45 19.72 -10.74 -11.44
N ALA A 46 20.60 -9.99 -12.11
CA ALA A 46 21.18 -8.77 -11.54
C ALA A 46 20.18 -7.60 -11.58
N ASP A 47 19.37 -7.49 -12.65
CA ASP A 47 18.33 -6.46 -12.76
C ASP A 47 17.21 -6.67 -11.74
N SER A 48 16.79 -7.93 -11.52
CA SER A 48 15.83 -8.24 -10.47
C SER A 48 16.38 -7.91 -9.07
N LEU A 49 17.67 -8.17 -8.80
CA LEU A 49 18.32 -7.76 -7.56
C LEU A 49 18.36 -6.23 -7.38
N ASN A 50 18.56 -5.49 -8.48
CA ASN A 50 18.59 -4.04 -8.46
C ASN A 50 17.20 -3.45 -8.17
N ILE A 51 16.14 -4.00 -8.78
CA ILE A 51 14.74 -3.64 -8.51
C ILE A 51 14.39 -3.88 -7.02
N ILE A 52 14.85 -4.99 -6.44
CA ILE A 52 14.63 -5.32 -5.03
C ILE A 52 15.41 -4.39 -4.09
N GLN A 53 16.59 -3.93 -4.50
CA GLN A 53 17.43 -3.04 -3.70
C GLN A 53 16.95 -1.58 -3.71
N ASP A 54 16.46 -1.10 -4.84
CA ASP A 54 15.91 0.25 -4.98
C ASP A 54 14.49 0.37 -4.43
N ASP A 55 13.73 -0.74 -4.34
CA ASP A 55 12.34 -0.72 -3.91
C ASP A 55 12.03 -1.76 -2.81
N GLU A 56 11.98 -1.29 -1.55
CA GLU A 56 11.67 -2.10 -0.36
C GLU A 56 10.28 -2.77 -0.45
N TYR A 57 9.35 -2.17 -1.21
CA TYR A 57 8.00 -2.71 -1.40
C TYR A 57 8.02 -3.95 -2.30
N CYS A 58 8.88 -3.98 -3.32
CA CYS A 58 9.05 -5.13 -4.21
C CYS A 58 9.67 -6.35 -3.51
N LEU A 59 10.55 -6.15 -2.52
CA LEU A 59 11.09 -7.23 -1.70
C LEU A 59 9.97 -8.01 -0.97
N ARG A 60 8.93 -7.31 -0.52
CA ARG A 60 7.82 -7.91 0.23
C ARG A 60 6.93 -8.79 -0.65
N VAL A 61 6.83 -8.49 -1.95
CA VAL A 61 6.07 -9.27 -2.95
C VAL A 61 6.74 -10.62 -3.23
N LEU A 62 8.07 -10.65 -3.37
CA LEU A 62 8.84 -11.87 -3.65
C LEU A 62 8.88 -12.89 -2.50
N ILE A 63 8.67 -12.45 -1.26
CA ILE A 63 8.72 -13.30 -0.06
C ILE A 63 7.33 -13.90 0.29
N LYS A 64 6.28 -13.53 -0.44
CA LYS A 64 4.90 -14.00 -0.22
C LYS A 64 4.60 -15.27 -1.01
#